data_AF-A0A2S6FYX4-F1
#
_entry.id   AF-A0A2S6FYX4-F1
#
_cell.length_a   1.000
_cell.length_b   1.000
_cell.length_c   1.000
_cell.angle_alpha   90.00
_cell.angle_beta   90.00
_cell.angle_gamma   90.00
#
_symmetry.space_group_name_H-M   'P 1'
#
loop_
_entity.id
_entity.type
_entity.pdbx_description
1 polymer ?
#
loop_
_entity_poly.entity_id
_entity_poly.type
_entity_poly.pdbx_seq_one_letter_code
_entity_poly.pdbx_strand_id
1 'polypeptide(L)'
;MMSFYEAMQLGAVNLKPLIKDTEDNKLKKRYIVALIVKNFLCLLFCMIVVTFFNNVFGSDNSIVGVVTVIALLTFRFSNLDFKTTQSTIAILGIFAIFIVSPYLASIVHPVLASIINFISMMAIVILSCHNVTLSNQSTLVLSYLLLYGYHVDDVNGYINRIFALILGGIIVSGIFYYKHIKVNFENSFSDIIKDIDFSKPRTKWQLKLVLGITIIILIGELVNLPRVIWAGFAFMSVMQPDKEKIQYRVKRRCPFTIIGSLMFVALYLVIPEGYKGYVGIIGGLMVGASGMYTWQTSFNCFGALSAAVPIFGLHWAIVIRIVDNIIGVVYGKVYNKIFDKVDEKVFGENTIMGVG
;
A
#
# COMPACT_ATOMS: atom_id res chain seq x y z
N MET A 1 -33.58 -5.10 -2.74
CA MET A 1 -33.04 -3.73 -2.59
C MET A 1 -31.99 -3.76 -1.50
N MET A 2 -30.79 -3.25 -1.77
CA MET A 2 -29.69 -3.23 -0.80
C MET A 2 -30.05 -2.36 0.41
N SER A 3 -29.77 -2.85 1.62
CA SER A 3 -29.91 -2.10 2.85
C SER A 3 -28.86 -0.97 2.93
N PHE A 4 -29.09 0.00 3.82
CA PHE A 4 -28.15 1.11 4.03
C PHE A 4 -26.79 0.59 4.52
N TYR A 5 -26.81 -0.39 5.42
CA TYR A 5 -25.60 -1.00 5.96
C TYR A 5 -24.79 -1.72 4.87
N GLU A 6 -25.45 -2.48 4.00
CA GLU A 6 -24.80 -3.14 2.85
C GLU A 6 -24.21 -2.12 1.88
N ALA A 7 -24.94 -1.02 1.59
CA ALA A 7 -24.42 0.06 0.76
C ALA A 7 -23.16 0.70 1.36
N MET A 8 -23.10 0.86 2.70
CA MET A 8 -21.88 1.33 3.39
C MET A 8 -20.72 0.32 3.31
N GLN A 9 -20.97 -0.98 3.11
CA GLN A 9 -19.87 -1.93 2.94
C GLN A 9 -19.18 -1.77 1.57
N LEU A 10 -19.88 -1.28 0.54
CA LEU A 10 -19.32 -1.07 -0.80
C LEU A 10 -18.31 0.09 -0.86
N GLY A 11 -17.22 -0.11 -1.58
CA GLY A 11 -16.26 0.96 -1.89
C GLY A 11 -16.79 1.92 -2.97
N ALA A 12 -16.15 3.09 -3.13
CA ALA A 12 -16.54 4.10 -4.11
C ALA A 12 -16.55 3.57 -5.56
N VAL A 13 -15.69 2.61 -5.89
CA VAL A 13 -15.63 1.95 -7.20
C VAL A 13 -16.95 1.27 -7.54
N ASN A 14 -17.59 0.63 -6.56
CA ASN A 14 -18.82 -0.14 -6.74
C ASN A 14 -20.06 0.71 -6.49
N LEU A 15 -19.99 1.67 -5.57
CA LEU A 15 -21.16 2.47 -5.18
C LEU A 15 -21.45 3.62 -6.15
N LYS A 16 -20.44 4.22 -6.81
CA LYS A 16 -20.66 5.32 -7.75
C LYS A 16 -21.42 4.93 -9.02
N PRO A 17 -21.15 3.77 -9.67
CA PRO A 17 -22.00 3.28 -10.76
C PRO A 17 -23.45 3.13 -10.32
N LEU A 18 -23.70 2.52 -9.16
CA LEU A 18 -25.05 2.38 -8.60
C LEU A 18 -25.75 3.74 -8.41
N ILE A 19 -25.04 4.77 -7.91
CA ILE A 19 -25.59 6.13 -7.79
C ILE A 19 -25.93 6.74 -9.15
N LYS A 20 -25.11 6.49 -10.16
CA LYS A 20 -25.29 7.04 -11.51
C LYS A 20 -26.50 6.40 -12.20
N ASP A 21 -26.63 5.09 -12.08
CA ASP A 21 -27.60 4.29 -12.84
C ASP A 21 -28.97 4.20 -12.14
N THR A 22 -29.08 4.64 -10.88
CA THR A 22 -30.35 4.68 -10.15
C THR A 22 -31.22 5.86 -10.57
N GLU A 23 -32.42 5.57 -11.07
CA GLU A 23 -33.44 6.57 -11.41
C GLU A 23 -34.26 7.05 -10.20
N ASP A 24 -34.50 6.18 -9.20
CA ASP A 24 -35.21 6.56 -7.98
C ASP A 24 -34.39 7.56 -7.14
N ASN A 25 -34.88 8.79 -7.05
CA ASN A 25 -34.28 9.88 -6.27
C ASN A 25 -34.09 9.53 -4.78
N LYS A 26 -34.98 8.76 -4.18
CA LYS A 26 -34.89 8.38 -2.77
C LYS A 26 -33.75 7.38 -2.57
N LEU A 27 -33.67 6.36 -3.42
CA LEU A 27 -32.58 5.37 -3.39
C LEU A 27 -31.22 5.99 -3.74
N LYS A 28 -31.18 6.89 -4.73
CA LYS A 28 -29.97 7.64 -5.09
C LYS A 28 -29.42 8.46 -3.93
N LYS A 29 -30.29 9.21 -3.23
CA LYS A 29 -29.91 9.94 -2.01
C LYS A 29 -29.38 8.99 -0.94
N ARG A 30 -29.99 7.82 -0.75
CA ARG A 30 -29.53 6.79 0.20
C ARG A 30 -28.10 6.33 -0.10
N TYR A 31 -27.77 6.07 -1.36
CA TYR A 31 -26.43 5.65 -1.76
C TYR A 31 -25.39 6.78 -1.60
N ILE A 32 -25.74 8.03 -1.92
CA ILE A 32 -24.87 9.19 -1.69
C ILE A 32 -24.57 9.36 -0.19
N VAL A 33 -25.61 9.30 0.65
CA VAL A 33 -25.45 9.41 2.11
C VAL A 33 -24.62 8.24 2.64
N ALA A 34 -24.84 7.01 2.17
CA ALA A 34 -24.04 5.85 2.55
C ALA A 34 -22.55 6.06 2.22
N LEU A 35 -22.23 6.60 1.03
CA LEU A 35 -20.86 6.91 0.64
C LEU A 35 -20.21 7.95 1.56
N ILE A 36 -20.91 9.06 1.83
CA ILE A 36 -20.39 10.15 2.66
C ILE A 36 -20.19 9.67 4.11
N VAL A 37 -21.21 9.05 4.70
CA VAL A 37 -21.17 8.57 6.09
C VAL A 37 -20.08 7.51 6.25
N LYS A 38 -19.98 6.54 5.35
CA LYS A 38 -18.91 5.53 5.38
C LYS A 38 -17.53 6.19 5.34
N ASN A 39 -17.31 7.11 4.41
CA ASN A 39 -15.99 7.74 4.26
C ASN A 39 -15.61 8.58 5.48
N PHE A 40 -16.56 9.35 6.02
CA PHE A 40 -16.35 10.11 7.24
C PHE A 40 -16.03 9.20 8.43
N LEU A 41 -16.85 8.16 8.66
CA LEU A 41 -16.63 7.22 9.77
C LEU A 41 -15.32 6.43 9.62
N CYS A 42 -14.97 6.04 8.39
CA CYS A 42 -13.71 5.37 8.09
C CYS A 42 -12.52 6.28 8.47
N LEU A 43 -12.53 7.54 8.02
CA LEU A 43 -11.45 8.46 8.33
C LEU A 43 -11.40 8.80 9.82
N LEU A 44 -12.55 9.00 10.47
CA LEU A 44 -12.63 9.21 11.91
C LEU A 44 -12.01 8.03 12.68
N PHE A 45 -12.35 6.80 12.29
CA PHE A 45 -11.75 5.59 12.84
C PHE A 45 -10.24 5.56 12.64
N CYS A 46 -9.75 5.84 11.43
CA CYS A 46 -8.31 5.93 11.14
C CYS A 46 -7.61 6.95 12.07
N MET A 47 -8.20 8.15 12.22
CA MET A 47 -7.64 9.21 13.05
C MET A 47 -7.60 8.82 14.53
N ILE A 48 -8.66 8.19 15.05
CA ILE A 48 -8.71 7.73 16.44
C ILE A 48 -7.57 6.74 16.71
N VAL A 49 -7.40 5.74 15.84
CA VAL A 49 -6.35 4.73 16.01
C VAL A 49 -4.96 5.35 15.87
N VAL A 50 -4.70 6.16 14.84
CA VAL A 50 -3.39 6.81 14.66
C VAL A 50 -3.06 7.73 15.84
N THR A 51 -4.04 8.49 16.35
CA THR A 51 -3.86 9.37 17.51
C THR A 51 -3.62 8.56 18.78
N PHE A 52 -4.32 7.44 18.97
CA PHE A 52 -4.05 6.53 20.08
C PHE A 52 -2.61 6.01 20.04
N PHE A 53 -2.14 5.54 18.88
CA PHE A 53 -0.76 5.07 18.72
C PHE A 53 0.27 6.18 18.97
N ASN A 54 0.01 7.39 18.46
CA ASN A 54 0.84 8.57 18.71
C ASN A 54 0.96 8.89 20.20
N ASN A 55 -0.16 8.89 20.94
CA ASN A 55 -0.19 9.28 22.34
C ASN A 55 0.40 8.21 23.28
N VAL A 56 0.25 6.93 22.92
CA VAL A 56 0.72 5.80 23.74
C VAL A 56 2.19 5.45 23.45
N PHE A 57 2.61 5.48 22.19
CA PHE A 57 3.93 5.02 21.77
C PHE A 57 4.87 6.14 21.27
N GLY A 58 4.40 7.39 21.25
CA GLY A 58 5.16 8.56 20.81
C GLY A 58 4.95 8.92 19.33
N SER A 59 5.32 10.14 18.96
CA SER A 59 5.11 10.69 17.61
C SER A 59 5.80 9.90 16.51
N ASP A 60 6.99 9.39 16.80
CA ASP A 60 7.80 8.60 15.86
C ASP A 60 7.16 7.23 15.56
N ASN A 61 6.19 6.81 16.37
CA ASN A 61 5.48 5.53 16.23
C ASN A 61 4.04 5.67 15.73
N SER A 62 3.60 6.89 15.40
CA SER A 62 2.31 7.16 14.74
C SER A 62 2.14 6.36 13.44
N ILE A 63 3.23 6.10 12.71
CA ILE A 63 3.23 5.31 11.47
C ILE A 63 2.79 3.86 11.70
N VAL A 64 3.02 3.30 12.89
CA VAL A 64 2.57 1.95 13.25
C VAL A 64 1.04 1.93 13.36
N GLY A 65 0.42 3.00 13.85
CA GLY A 65 -1.03 3.17 13.82
C GLY A 65 -1.58 3.16 12.39
N VAL A 66 -0.92 3.86 11.47
CA VAL A 66 -1.28 3.87 10.04
C VAL A 66 -1.18 2.46 9.44
N VAL A 67 -0.07 1.75 9.67
CA VAL A 67 0.15 0.36 9.23
C VAL A 67 -0.92 -0.57 9.77
N THR A 68 -1.26 -0.45 11.06
CA THR A 68 -2.28 -1.26 11.72
C THR A 68 -3.65 -1.04 11.10
N VAL A 69 -4.05 0.21 10.87
CA VAL A 69 -5.35 0.54 10.27
C VAL A 69 -5.43 0.08 8.84
N ILE A 70 -4.39 0.30 8.03
CA ILE A 70 -4.32 -0.14 6.63
C ILE A 70 -4.49 -1.67 6.56
N ALA A 71 -3.77 -2.41 7.39
CA ALA A 71 -3.89 -3.87 7.45
C ALA A 71 -5.27 -4.33 7.97
N LEU A 72 -5.80 -3.70 9.02
CA LEU A 72 -7.12 -4.04 9.59
C LEU A 72 -8.24 -3.81 8.58
N LEU A 73 -8.24 -2.69 7.86
CA LEU A 73 -9.26 -2.38 6.86
C LEU A 73 -9.22 -3.34 5.68
N THR A 74 -8.02 -3.82 5.29
CA THR A 74 -7.86 -4.85 4.26
C THR A 74 -8.35 -6.21 4.77
N PHE A 75 -7.84 -6.68 5.91
CA PHE A 75 -8.09 -8.03 6.40
C PHE A 75 -9.45 -8.25 7.05
N ARG A 76 -10.19 -7.17 7.30
CA ARG A 76 -11.62 -7.23 7.60
C ARG A 76 -12.44 -7.86 6.46
N PHE A 77 -12.03 -7.64 5.20
CA PHE A 77 -12.78 -8.07 4.01
C PHE A 77 -12.03 -9.07 3.14
N SER A 78 -10.70 -9.09 3.23
CA SER A 78 -9.84 -9.97 2.44
C SER A 78 -9.24 -11.08 3.31
N ASN A 79 -8.99 -12.23 2.70
CA ASN A 79 -8.31 -13.37 3.31
C ASN A 79 -6.95 -13.63 2.63
N LEU A 80 -6.16 -14.60 3.11
CA LEU A 80 -4.87 -14.96 2.50
C LEU A 80 -4.94 -16.20 1.59
N ASP A 81 -6.14 -16.75 1.37
CA ASP A 81 -6.40 -17.93 0.52
C ASP A 81 -5.80 -19.25 1.02
N PHE A 82 -5.64 -19.40 2.34
CA PHE A 82 -5.36 -20.66 3.03
C PHE A 82 -5.92 -20.68 4.45
N LYS A 83 -5.94 -21.86 5.08
CA LYS A 83 -6.57 -22.15 6.39
C LYS A 83 -6.46 -20.98 7.37
N THR A 84 -7.59 -20.52 7.90
CA THR A 84 -7.70 -19.30 8.72
C THR A 84 -6.72 -19.26 9.89
N THR A 85 -6.57 -20.35 10.64
CA THR A 85 -5.61 -20.41 11.75
C THR A 85 -4.17 -20.20 11.29
N GLN A 86 -3.78 -20.82 10.18
CA GLN A 86 -2.44 -20.69 9.60
C GLN A 86 -2.23 -19.30 9.00
N SER A 87 -3.23 -18.75 8.33
CA SER A 87 -3.21 -17.37 7.81
C SER A 87 -3.09 -16.34 8.94
N THR A 88 -3.74 -16.57 10.07
CA THR A 88 -3.61 -15.71 11.27
C THR A 88 -2.18 -15.72 11.80
N ILE A 89 -1.55 -16.90 11.86
CA ILE A 89 -0.13 -17.03 12.24
C ILE A 89 0.78 -16.36 11.20
N ALA A 90 0.46 -16.46 9.91
CA ALA A 90 1.23 -15.79 8.85
C ALA A 90 1.16 -14.26 8.98
N ILE A 91 0.00 -13.69 9.34
CA ILE A 91 -0.12 -12.25 9.63
C ILE A 91 0.78 -11.86 10.82
N LEU A 92 0.76 -12.63 11.91
CA LEU A 92 1.69 -12.39 13.03
C LEU A 92 3.15 -12.49 12.61
N GLY A 93 3.50 -13.46 11.77
CA GLY A 93 4.84 -13.59 11.17
C GLY A 93 5.24 -12.37 10.33
N ILE A 94 4.30 -11.80 9.57
CA ILE A 94 4.54 -10.56 8.81
C ILE A 94 4.74 -9.37 9.75
N PHE A 95 4.00 -9.28 10.86
CA PHE A 95 4.26 -8.26 11.87
C PHE A 95 5.60 -8.46 12.59
N ALA A 96 6.07 -9.70 12.75
CA ALA A 96 7.43 -9.96 13.22
C ALA A 96 8.49 -9.48 12.21
N ILE A 97 8.25 -9.66 10.91
CA ILE A 97 9.10 -9.06 9.85
C ILE A 97 9.09 -7.54 9.95
N PHE A 98 7.93 -6.91 10.18
CA PHE A 98 7.81 -5.46 10.36
C PHE A 98 8.56 -4.93 11.59
N ILE A 99 8.67 -5.73 12.64
CA ILE A 99 9.47 -5.39 13.83
C ILE A 99 10.94 -5.33 13.46
N VAL A 100 11.48 -6.41 12.87
CA VAL A 100 12.93 -6.57 12.72
C VAL A 100 13.47 -5.89 11.47
N SER A 101 12.90 -6.18 10.31
CA SER A 101 13.58 -5.93 9.04
C SER A 101 13.67 -4.46 8.64
N PRO A 102 12.61 -3.62 8.75
CA PRO A 102 12.71 -2.20 8.41
C PRO A 102 13.78 -1.47 9.23
N TYR A 103 13.87 -1.74 10.53
CA TYR A 103 14.88 -1.13 11.40
C TYR A 103 16.28 -1.65 11.10
N LEU A 104 16.44 -2.97 10.95
CA LEU A 104 17.74 -3.54 10.61
C LEU A 104 18.25 -3.00 9.26
N ALA A 105 17.37 -2.87 8.27
CA ALA A 105 17.72 -2.31 6.97
C ALA A 105 18.08 -0.81 7.06
N SER A 106 17.49 -0.03 7.98
CA SER A 106 17.77 1.41 8.08
C SER A 106 19.12 1.74 8.74
N ILE A 107 19.73 0.79 9.45
CA ILE A 107 21.00 1.01 10.17
C ILE A 107 22.23 0.41 9.47
N VAL A 108 22.04 -0.22 8.30
CA VAL A 108 23.13 -0.85 7.53
C VAL A 108 23.34 -0.14 6.19
N HIS A 109 24.46 -0.45 5.52
CA HIS A 109 24.76 0.10 4.20
C HIS A 109 23.66 -0.25 3.17
N PRO A 110 23.28 0.66 2.23
CA PRO A 110 22.17 0.46 1.29
C PRO A 110 22.17 -0.88 0.54
N VAL A 111 23.36 -1.38 0.16
CA VAL A 111 23.49 -2.70 -0.51
C VAL A 111 22.99 -3.84 0.38
N LEU A 112 23.37 -3.85 1.66
CA LEU A 112 22.91 -4.88 2.61
C LEU A 112 21.43 -4.66 2.97
N ALA A 113 21.02 -3.39 3.12
CA ALA A 113 19.62 -3.01 3.31
C ALA A 113 18.73 -3.58 2.18
N SER A 114 19.18 -3.47 0.93
CA SER A 114 18.47 -4.01 -0.23
C SER A 114 18.30 -5.53 -0.16
N ILE A 115 19.27 -6.27 0.37
CA ILE A 115 19.18 -7.73 0.53
C ILE A 115 18.15 -8.07 1.62
N ILE A 116 18.19 -7.38 2.76
CA ILE A 116 17.22 -7.54 3.86
C ILE A 116 15.81 -7.23 3.36
N ASN A 117 15.66 -6.09 2.67
CA ASN A 117 14.40 -5.65 2.07
C ASN A 117 13.87 -6.68 1.08
N PHE A 118 14.73 -7.24 0.23
CA PHE A 118 14.35 -8.26 -0.76
C PHE A 118 13.82 -9.53 -0.10
N ILE A 119 14.56 -10.10 0.83
CA ILE A 119 14.15 -11.33 1.54
C ILE A 119 12.85 -11.09 2.29
N SER A 120 12.74 -9.96 2.99
CA SER A 120 11.56 -9.61 3.80
C SER A 120 10.32 -9.39 2.94
N MET A 121 10.42 -8.59 1.89
CA MET A 121 9.31 -8.34 0.98
C MET A 121 8.93 -9.59 0.18
N MET A 122 9.88 -10.44 -0.19
CA MET A 122 9.57 -11.72 -0.85
C MET A 122 8.77 -12.63 0.08
N ALA A 123 9.18 -12.77 1.35
CA ALA A 123 8.42 -13.52 2.34
C ALA A 123 7.01 -12.94 2.52
N ILE A 124 6.87 -11.61 2.65
CA ILE A 124 5.57 -10.94 2.75
C ILE A 124 4.70 -11.24 1.52
N VAL A 125 5.25 -11.12 0.31
CA VAL A 125 4.51 -11.31 -0.93
C VAL A 125 4.10 -12.78 -1.11
N ILE A 126 4.97 -13.74 -0.79
CA ILE A 126 4.63 -15.18 -0.83
C ILE A 126 3.47 -15.48 0.13
N LEU A 127 3.55 -14.99 1.37
CA LEU A 127 2.55 -15.24 2.41
C LEU A 127 1.22 -14.53 2.16
N SER A 128 1.23 -13.42 1.41
CA SER A 128 0.04 -12.59 1.22
C SER A 128 -0.59 -12.62 -0.16
N CYS A 129 0.13 -13.14 -1.17
CA CYS A 129 -0.27 -13.09 -2.58
C CYS A 129 -0.44 -14.48 -3.18
N HIS A 130 -1.10 -15.40 -2.47
CA HIS A 130 -1.47 -16.67 -3.08
C HIS A 130 -2.53 -16.45 -4.17
N ASN A 131 -3.57 -15.67 -3.87
CA ASN A 131 -4.52 -15.17 -4.84
C ASN A 131 -4.23 -13.71 -5.22
N VAL A 132 -3.67 -13.53 -6.42
CA VAL A 132 -3.24 -12.23 -6.96
C VAL A 132 -4.41 -11.22 -7.09
N THR A 133 -5.65 -11.71 -7.26
CA THR A 133 -6.83 -10.84 -7.42
C THR A 133 -7.19 -10.07 -6.15
N LEU A 134 -6.84 -10.62 -4.97
CA LEU A 134 -7.10 -9.99 -3.67
C LEU A 134 -6.18 -8.80 -3.39
N SER A 135 -5.03 -8.75 -4.07
CA SER A 135 -4.07 -7.64 -3.99
C SER A 135 -3.55 -7.31 -2.58
N ASN A 136 -3.61 -8.25 -1.63
CA ASN A 136 -3.20 -8.05 -0.23
C ASN A 136 -1.73 -7.65 -0.08
N GLN A 137 -0.87 -8.19 -0.94
CA GLN A 137 0.55 -7.83 -0.99
C GLN A 137 0.75 -6.33 -1.15
N SER A 138 -0.15 -5.65 -1.85
CA SER A 138 -0.04 -4.20 -2.02
C SER A 138 -0.23 -3.46 -0.71
N THR A 139 -1.06 -3.97 0.20
CA THR A 139 -1.28 -3.41 1.53
C THR A 139 -0.04 -3.63 2.40
N LEU A 140 0.49 -4.86 2.42
CA LEU A 140 1.55 -5.23 3.34
C LEU A 140 2.94 -4.73 2.91
N VAL A 141 3.24 -4.71 1.61
CA VAL A 141 4.48 -4.11 1.10
C VAL A 141 4.47 -2.59 1.27
N LEU A 142 3.30 -1.94 1.13
CA LEU A 142 3.13 -0.53 1.48
C LEU A 142 3.44 -0.30 2.96
N SER A 143 2.90 -1.13 3.85
CA SER A 143 3.18 -1.06 5.28
C SER A 143 4.67 -1.23 5.61
N TYR A 144 5.34 -2.19 4.97
CA TYR A 144 6.79 -2.38 5.12
C TYR A 144 7.56 -1.12 4.74
N LEU A 145 7.29 -0.57 3.55
CA LEU A 145 7.96 0.62 3.02
C LEU A 145 7.69 1.87 3.88
N LEU A 146 6.50 1.98 4.48
CA LEU A 146 6.19 3.05 5.43
C LEU A 146 7.03 2.91 6.71
N LEU A 147 7.16 1.71 7.27
CA LEU A 147 8.01 1.49 8.45
C LEU A 147 9.48 1.77 8.15
N TYR A 148 9.94 1.41 6.95
CA TYR A 148 11.30 1.62 6.48
C TYR A 148 11.61 3.11 6.25
N GLY A 149 10.72 3.84 5.57
CA GLY A 149 10.94 5.26 5.24
C GLY A 149 10.65 6.24 6.38
N TYR A 150 10.05 5.78 7.48
CA TYR A 150 9.87 6.53 8.72
C TYR A 150 10.63 5.78 9.82
N HIS A 151 11.96 5.85 9.75
CA HIS A 151 12.86 5.23 10.72
C HIS A 151 12.74 5.90 12.10
N VAL A 152 13.25 5.20 13.12
CA VAL A 152 13.34 5.69 14.50
C VAL A 152 14.79 5.59 14.91
N ASP A 153 15.41 6.73 15.22
CA ASP A 153 16.82 6.79 15.57
C ASP A 153 17.08 6.49 17.06
N ASP A 154 16.09 6.75 17.92
CA ASP A 154 16.19 6.52 19.36
C ASP A 154 15.85 5.08 19.75
N VAL A 155 16.66 4.49 20.64
CA VAL A 155 16.48 3.12 21.13
C VAL A 155 15.17 2.96 21.89
N ASN A 156 14.80 3.92 22.74
CA ASN A 156 13.53 3.84 23.47
C ASN A 156 12.34 4.04 22.52
N GLY A 157 12.47 4.92 21.54
CA GLY A 157 11.53 5.09 20.44
C GLY A 157 11.33 3.78 19.67
N TYR A 158 12.39 3.04 19.40
CA TYR A 158 12.31 1.75 18.74
C TYR A 158 11.70 0.66 19.63
N ILE A 159 12.00 0.63 20.93
CA ILE A 159 11.31 -0.25 21.89
C ILE A 159 9.79 0.01 21.88
N ASN A 160 9.38 1.28 21.86
CA ASN A 160 7.97 1.64 21.72
C ASN A 160 7.39 1.19 20.37
N ARG A 161 8.18 1.24 19.28
CA ARG A 161 7.79 0.69 17.97
C ARG A 161 7.51 -0.81 18.05
N ILE A 162 8.35 -1.56 18.77
CA ILE A 162 8.16 -3.01 18.98
C ILE A 162 6.82 -3.27 19.66
N PHE A 163 6.55 -2.60 20.79
CA PHE A 163 5.27 -2.77 21.50
C PHE A 163 4.07 -2.34 20.65
N ALA A 164 4.19 -1.24 19.91
CA ALA A 164 3.17 -0.79 18.98
C ALA A 164 2.88 -1.84 17.89
N LEU A 165 3.91 -2.42 17.28
CA LEU A 165 3.75 -3.42 16.22
C LEU A 165 3.20 -4.74 16.77
N ILE A 166 3.57 -5.15 17.97
CA ILE A 166 2.97 -6.31 18.65
C ILE A 166 1.47 -6.07 18.84
N LEU A 167 1.08 -4.92 19.40
CA LEU A 167 -0.33 -4.57 19.60
C LEU A 167 -1.08 -4.53 18.26
N GLY A 168 -0.50 -3.87 17.25
CA GLY A 168 -1.07 -3.79 15.90
C GLY A 168 -1.27 -5.18 15.27
N GLY A 169 -0.27 -6.05 15.40
CA GLY A 169 -0.32 -7.43 14.91
C GLY A 169 -1.41 -8.25 15.59
N ILE A 170 -1.56 -8.12 16.92
CA ILE A 170 -2.64 -8.78 17.68
C ILE A 170 -4.02 -8.29 17.22
N ILE A 171 -4.19 -6.97 17.09
CA ILE A 171 -5.46 -6.37 16.64
C ILE A 171 -5.84 -6.86 15.24
N VAL A 172 -4.92 -6.79 14.28
CA VAL A 172 -5.16 -7.20 12.89
C VAL A 172 -5.45 -8.69 12.81
N SER A 173 -4.64 -9.52 13.47
CA SER A 173 -4.77 -10.97 13.45
C SER A 173 -6.06 -11.43 14.14
N GLY A 174 -6.45 -10.79 15.26
CA GLY A 174 -7.69 -11.08 15.97
C GLY A 174 -8.93 -10.77 15.13
N ILE A 175 -8.94 -9.61 14.45
CA ILE A 175 -10.03 -9.25 13.52
C ILE A 175 -10.08 -10.20 12.33
N PHE A 176 -8.92 -10.53 11.73
CA PHE A 176 -8.84 -11.49 10.64
C PHE A 176 -9.44 -12.84 11.06
N TYR A 177 -8.98 -13.40 12.18
CA TYR A 177 -9.45 -14.69 12.68
C TYR A 177 -10.97 -14.66 12.89
N TYR A 178 -11.48 -13.66 13.60
CA TYR A 178 -12.92 -13.53 13.86
C TYR A 178 -13.74 -13.45 12.57
N LYS A 179 -13.26 -12.71 11.56
CA LYS A 179 -13.99 -12.53 10.29
C LYS A 179 -13.96 -13.75 9.39
N HIS A 180 -12.91 -14.57 9.46
CA HIS A 180 -12.69 -15.67 8.53
C HIS A 180 -12.76 -17.07 9.16
N ILE A 181 -13.11 -17.20 10.45
CA ILE A 181 -13.19 -18.50 11.14
C ILE A 181 -14.20 -19.47 10.50
N LYS A 182 -15.26 -18.93 9.88
CA LYS A 182 -16.31 -19.72 9.22
C LYS A 182 -16.03 -19.99 7.74
N VAL A 183 -14.91 -19.50 7.20
CA VAL A 183 -14.54 -19.69 5.80
C VAL A 183 -13.68 -20.94 5.70
N ASN A 184 -14.11 -21.89 4.87
CA ASN A 184 -13.35 -23.10 4.58
C ASN A 184 -12.39 -22.82 3.43
N PHE A 185 -11.09 -23.01 3.69
CA PHE A 185 -10.04 -22.91 2.69
C PHE A 185 -9.47 -24.29 2.39
N GLU A 186 -9.27 -24.60 1.11
CA GLU A 186 -8.68 -25.85 0.66
C GLU A 186 -7.16 -25.87 0.94
N ASN A 187 -6.49 -24.75 0.65
CA ASN A 187 -5.04 -24.63 0.79
C ASN A 187 -4.61 -24.54 2.27
N SER A 188 -3.48 -25.15 2.58
CA SER A 188 -2.73 -24.99 3.82
C SER A 188 -1.47 -24.16 3.61
N PHE A 189 -0.82 -23.72 4.69
CA PHE A 189 0.48 -23.05 4.66
C PHE A 189 1.54 -23.85 3.90
N SER A 190 1.53 -25.18 4.03
CA SER A 190 2.47 -26.03 3.30
C SER A 190 2.26 -25.92 1.79
N ASP A 191 1.01 -25.80 1.35
CA ASP A 191 0.68 -25.67 -0.07
C ASP A 191 1.18 -24.31 -0.60
N ILE A 192 1.07 -23.23 0.20
CA ILE A 192 1.64 -21.92 -0.16
C ILE A 192 3.14 -22.01 -0.47
N ILE A 193 3.90 -22.73 0.37
CA ILE A 193 5.35 -22.90 0.18
C ILE A 193 5.64 -23.83 -1.00
N LYS A 194 4.93 -24.95 -1.13
CA LYS A 194 5.11 -25.93 -2.24
C LYS A 194 4.81 -25.33 -3.61
N ASP A 195 3.90 -24.36 -3.64
CA ASP A 195 3.49 -23.68 -4.86
C ASP A 195 4.48 -22.61 -5.36
N ILE A 196 5.55 -22.35 -4.62
CA ILE A 196 6.62 -21.45 -5.06
C ILE A 196 7.34 -22.11 -6.23
N ASP A 197 7.04 -21.62 -7.42
CA ASP A 197 7.64 -22.10 -8.66
C ASP A 197 7.89 -20.90 -9.58
N PHE A 198 9.17 -20.60 -9.83
CA PHE A 198 9.61 -19.48 -10.67
C PHE A 198 9.31 -19.67 -12.16
N SER A 199 8.79 -20.83 -12.56
CA SER A 199 8.24 -21.04 -13.91
C SER A 199 6.80 -20.54 -14.01
N LYS A 200 6.07 -20.44 -12.90
CA LYS A 200 4.65 -20.04 -12.89
C LYS A 200 4.49 -18.51 -12.96
N PRO A 201 3.46 -18.00 -13.68
CA PRO A 201 3.21 -16.56 -13.83
C PRO A 201 3.11 -15.79 -12.50
N ARG A 202 2.49 -16.40 -11.48
CA ARG A 202 2.33 -15.79 -10.15
C ARG A 202 3.69 -15.49 -9.50
N THR A 203 4.52 -16.51 -9.31
CA THR A 203 5.83 -16.35 -8.64
C THR A 203 6.76 -15.45 -9.44
N LYS A 204 6.74 -15.54 -10.78
CA LYS A 204 7.46 -14.61 -11.66
C LYS A 204 7.05 -13.17 -11.42
N TRP A 205 5.74 -12.92 -11.35
CA TRP A 205 5.23 -11.58 -11.07
C TRP A 205 5.58 -11.10 -9.65
N GLN A 206 5.50 -11.98 -8.65
CA GLN A 206 5.91 -11.65 -7.27
C GLN A 206 7.39 -11.27 -7.22
N LEU A 207 8.27 -12.06 -7.85
CA LEU A 207 9.69 -11.75 -8.00
C LEU A 207 9.89 -10.42 -8.72
N LYS A 208 9.21 -10.22 -9.85
CA LYS A 208 9.25 -8.98 -10.63
C LYS A 208 8.91 -7.76 -9.79
N LEU A 209 7.85 -7.85 -8.97
CA LEU A 209 7.43 -6.77 -8.10
C LEU A 209 8.48 -6.48 -7.02
N VAL A 210 8.89 -7.50 -6.27
CA VAL A 210 9.81 -7.33 -5.12
C VAL A 210 11.18 -6.85 -5.58
N LEU A 211 11.77 -7.52 -6.56
CA LEU A 211 13.07 -7.14 -7.12
C LEU A 211 13.05 -5.71 -7.67
N GLY A 212 11.96 -5.34 -8.32
CA GLY A 212 11.79 -4.00 -8.87
C GLY A 212 11.72 -2.92 -7.77
N ILE A 213 11.01 -3.17 -6.67
CA ILE A 213 10.95 -2.27 -5.51
C ILE A 213 12.33 -2.15 -4.86
N THR A 214 13.03 -3.26 -4.61
CA THR A 214 14.31 -3.19 -3.90
C THR A 214 15.40 -2.52 -4.70
N ILE A 215 15.45 -2.74 -6.03
CA ILE A 215 16.41 -2.06 -6.90
C ILE A 215 16.17 -0.55 -6.95
N ILE A 216 14.92 -0.09 -7.07
CA ILE A 216 14.66 1.36 -7.12
C ILE A 216 14.99 2.04 -5.79
N ILE A 217 14.70 1.38 -4.66
CA ILE A 217 15.09 1.89 -3.33
C ILE A 217 16.61 1.94 -3.21
N LEU A 218 17.31 0.86 -3.56
CA LEU A 218 18.77 0.80 -3.54
C LEU A 218 19.41 1.92 -4.38
N ILE A 219 18.99 2.06 -5.64
CA ILE A 219 19.53 3.10 -6.53
C ILE A 219 19.26 4.48 -5.92
N GLY A 220 18.04 4.72 -5.44
CA GLY A 220 17.67 6.00 -4.83
C GLY A 220 18.48 6.31 -3.58
N GLU A 221 18.75 5.34 -2.72
CA GLU A 221 19.58 5.53 -1.53
C GLU A 221 21.05 5.79 -1.88
N LEU A 222 21.61 5.06 -2.86
CA LEU A 222 22.98 5.27 -3.32
C LEU A 222 23.21 6.67 -3.90
N VAL A 223 22.18 7.29 -4.47
CA VAL A 223 22.23 8.68 -4.97
C VAL A 223 21.65 9.70 -3.99
N ASN A 224 21.33 9.29 -2.76
CA ASN A 224 20.75 10.13 -1.71
C ASN A 224 19.44 10.84 -2.11
N LEU A 225 18.56 10.14 -2.83
CA LEU A 225 17.25 10.65 -3.24
C LEU A 225 16.37 10.89 -2.00
N PRO A 226 15.92 12.14 -1.74
CA PRO A 226 15.05 12.42 -0.61
C PRO A 226 13.71 11.69 -0.78
N ARG A 227 13.20 11.09 0.31
CA ARG A 227 11.91 10.36 0.30
C ARG A 227 11.82 9.26 -0.77
N VAL A 228 12.93 8.55 -1.03
CA VAL A 228 13.03 7.41 -1.97
C VAL A 228 11.85 6.42 -1.94
N ILE A 229 11.23 6.18 -0.78
CA ILE A 229 10.02 5.36 -0.64
C ILE A 229 8.85 5.79 -1.54
N TRP A 230 8.75 7.07 -1.91
CA TRP A 230 7.72 7.57 -2.84
C TRP A 230 7.95 7.08 -4.26
N ALA A 231 9.21 6.93 -4.68
CA ALA A 231 9.54 6.29 -5.95
C ALA A 231 9.19 4.79 -5.89
N GLY A 232 9.45 4.12 -4.77
CA GLY A 232 9.01 2.76 -4.48
C GLY A 232 7.48 2.59 -4.58
N PHE A 233 6.70 3.48 -3.94
CA PHE A 233 5.24 3.50 -4.05
C PHE A 233 4.77 3.73 -5.48
N ALA A 234 5.50 4.55 -6.24
CA ALA A 234 5.16 4.81 -7.63
C ALA A 234 5.37 3.60 -8.52
N PHE A 235 6.54 2.97 -8.41
CA PHE A 235 6.83 1.71 -9.07
C PHE A 235 5.81 0.62 -8.72
N MET A 236 5.61 0.35 -7.44
CA MET A 236 4.69 -0.67 -6.93
C MET A 236 3.26 -0.46 -7.42
N SER A 237 2.81 0.80 -7.46
CA SER A 237 1.48 1.14 -7.92
C SER A 237 1.30 0.87 -9.42
N VAL A 238 2.32 1.12 -10.26
CA VAL A 238 2.22 0.84 -11.70
C VAL A 238 2.47 -0.62 -12.04
N MET A 239 3.28 -1.32 -11.25
CA MET A 239 3.65 -2.72 -11.49
C MET A 239 2.52 -3.67 -11.06
N GLN A 240 1.51 -3.77 -11.91
CA GLN A 240 0.35 -4.63 -11.69
C GLN A 240 0.53 -6.01 -12.36
N PRO A 241 -0.21 -7.04 -11.94
CA PRO A 241 -0.20 -8.35 -12.59
C PRO A 241 -0.62 -8.28 -14.06
N ASP A 242 -1.66 -7.49 -14.34
CA ASP A 242 -2.24 -7.37 -15.67
C ASP A 242 -1.52 -6.32 -16.52
N LYS A 243 -1.09 -6.70 -17.73
CA LYS A 243 -0.40 -5.81 -18.69
C LYS A 243 -1.21 -4.55 -19.02
N GLU A 244 -2.53 -4.69 -19.18
CA GLU A 244 -3.41 -3.54 -19.45
C GLU A 244 -3.45 -2.55 -18.28
N LYS A 245 -3.48 -3.06 -17.04
CA LYS A 245 -3.43 -2.22 -15.84
C LYS A 245 -2.09 -1.50 -15.72
N ILE A 246 -0.99 -2.15 -16.07
CA ILE A 246 0.32 -1.49 -16.16
C ILE A 246 0.23 -0.31 -17.13
N GLN A 247 -0.19 -0.54 -18.37
CA GLN A 247 -0.27 0.51 -19.39
C GLN A 247 -1.18 1.68 -18.99
N TYR A 248 -2.33 1.35 -18.39
CA TYR A 248 -3.26 2.35 -17.87
C TYR A 248 -2.62 3.19 -16.76
N ARG A 249 -2.02 2.57 -15.74
CA ARG A 249 -1.46 3.28 -14.59
C ARG A 249 -0.21 4.07 -14.95
N VAL A 250 0.66 3.52 -15.79
CA VAL A 250 1.85 4.18 -16.29
C VAL A 250 1.54 5.49 -17.03
N LYS A 251 0.48 5.51 -17.87
CA LYS A 251 0.06 6.72 -18.60
C LYS A 251 -0.56 7.77 -17.68
N ARG A 252 -1.17 7.34 -16.56
CA ARG A 252 -1.99 8.21 -15.71
C ARG A 252 -1.28 8.68 -14.44
N ARG A 253 -0.29 7.95 -13.93
CA ARG A 253 0.30 8.27 -12.63
C ARG A 253 0.96 9.65 -12.60
N CYS A 254 1.91 9.94 -13.50
CA CYS A 254 2.60 11.25 -13.46
C CYS A 254 1.64 12.43 -13.65
N PRO A 255 0.76 12.46 -14.68
CA PRO A 255 -0.18 13.58 -14.85
C PRO A 255 -1.07 13.80 -13.62
N PHE A 256 -1.59 12.74 -13.02
CA PHE A 256 -2.49 12.86 -11.87
C PHE A 256 -1.75 13.16 -10.57
N THR A 257 -0.47 12.79 -10.42
CA THR A 257 0.38 13.28 -9.34
C THR A 257 0.62 14.78 -9.47
N ILE A 258 0.93 15.29 -10.66
CA ILE A 258 1.12 16.74 -10.90
C ILE A 258 -0.17 17.49 -10.58
N ILE A 259 -1.31 17.03 -11.11
CA ILE A 259 -2.63 17.61 -10.80
C ILE A 259 -2.87 17.60 -9.29
N GLY A 260 -2.61 16.48 -8.61
CA GLY A 260 -2.77 16.37 -7.16
C GLY A 260 -1.91 17.36 -6.37
N SER A 261 -0.65 17.51 -6.75
CA SER A 261 0.27 18.47 -6.13
C SER A 261 -0.18 19.91 -6.35
N LEU A 262 -0.65 20.27 -7.56
CA LEU A 262 -1.17 21.61 -7.84
C LEU A 262 -2.45 21.90 -7.06
N MET A 263 -3.36 20.92 -6.96
CA MET A 263 -4.57 21.04 -6.15
C MET A 263 -4.24 21.21 -4.67
N PHE A 264 -3.23 20.50 -4.16
CA PHE A 264 -2.74 20.68 -2.80
C PHE A 264 -2.24 22.11 -2.58
N VAL A 265 -1.42 22.65 -3.50
CA VAL A 265 -0.90 24.03 -3.42
C VAL A 265 -2.04 25.04 -3.39
N ALA A 266 -2.99 24.94 -4.32
CA ALA A 266 -4.12 25.86 -4.40
C ALA A 266 -4.90 25.87 -3.08
N LEU A 267 -5.13 24.70 -2.47
CA LEU A 267 -5.81 24.61 -1.19
C LEU A 267 -4.94 25.14 -0.03
N TYR A 268 -3.66 24.78 -0.01
CA TYR A 268 -2.71 25.14 1.06
C TYR A 268 -2.47 26.65 1.15
N LEU A 269 -2.54 27.38 0.02
CA LEU A 269 -2.38 28.84 -0.02
C LEU A 269 -3.64 29.60 0.42
N VAL A 270 -4.82 29.00 0.28
CA VAL A 270 -6.10 29.64 0.63
C VAL A 270 -6.51 29.32 2.07
N ILE A 271 -6.12 28.17 2.59
CA ILE A 271 -6.45 27.76 3.96
C ILE A 271 -5.64 28.61 4.98
N PRO A 272 -6.29 29.18 6.01
CA PRO A 272 -5.59 29.92 7.06
C PRO A 272 -4.61 29.03 7.83
N GLU A 273 -3.51 29.61 8.34
CA GLU A 273 -2.41 28.88 8.99
C GLU A 273 -2.88 27.84 10.03
N GLY A 274 -3.82 28.22 10.90
CA GLY A 274 -4.34 27.35 11.96
C GLY A 274 -5.09 26.10 11.45
N TYR A 275 -5.46 26.05 10.17
CA TYR A 275 -6.20 24.95 9.57
C TYR A 275 -5.38 24.12 8.56
N LYS A 276 -4.12 24.49 8.29
CA LYS A 276 -3.28 23.76 7.33
C LYS A 276 -3.02 22.30 7.74
N GLY A 277 -3.06 22.00 9.03
CA GLY A 277 -2.98 20.62 9.55
C GLY A 277 -4.11 19.71 9.06
N TYR A 278 -5.26 20.25 8.65
CA TYR A 278 -6.40 19.48 8.16
C TYR A 278 -6.33 19.12 6.67
N VAL A 279 -5.38 19.68 5.90
CA VAL A 279 -5.28 19.43 4.44
C VAL A 279 -5.10 17.95 4.13
N GLY A 280 -4.29 17.24 4.93
CA GLY A 280 -4.10 15.80 4.78
C GLY A 280 -5.39 15.00 5.03
N ILE A 281 -6.21 15.43 5.99
CA ILE A 281 -7.51 14.82 6.33
C ILE A 281 -8.51 15.02 5.17
N ILE A 282 -8.56 16.23 4.59
CA ILE A 282 -9.35 16.51 3.39
C ILE A 282 -8.93 15.57 2.25
N GLY A 283 -7.62 15.41 2.03
CA GLY A 283 -7.07 14.43 1.10
C GLY A 283 -7.59 13.02 1.33
N GLY A 284 -7.57 12.55 2.58
CA GLY A 284 -8.09 11.25 2.98
C GLY A 284 -9.57 11.04 2.63
N LEU A 285 -10.42 12.03 2.91
CA LEU A 285 -11.84 12.00 2.53
C LEU A 285 -12.01 11.91 1.01
N MET A 286 -11.25 12.69 0.25
CA MET A 286 -11.31 12.72 -1.21
C MET A 286 -10.81 11.41 -1.84
N VAL A 287 -9.78 10.77 -1.26
CA VAL A 287 -9.34 9.41 -1.65
C VAL A 287 -10.46 8.39 -1.39
N GLY A 288 -11.08 8.41 -0.21
CA GLY A 288 -12.19 7.50 0.11
C GLY A 288 -13.40 7.68 -0.80
N ALA A 289 -13.63 8.91 -1.28
CA ALA A 289 -14.67 9.23 -2.24
C ALA A 289 -14.29 8.89 -3.70
N SER A 290 -13.06 8.45 -3.98
CA SER A 290 -12.57 8.22 -5.33
C SER A 290 -12.71 6.76 -5.76
N GLY A 291 -13.52 6.53 -6.80
CA GLY A 291 -13.69 5.20 -7.44
C GLY A 291 -12.72 4.94 -8.61
N MET A 292 -11.85 5.89 -8.93
CA MET A 292 -10.87 5.75 -10.02
C MET A 292 -9.45 5.97 -9.51
N TYR A 293 -8.53 5.17 -10.04
CA TYR A 293 -7.09 5.25 -9.74
C TYR A 293 -6.52 6.66 -9.94
N THR A 294 -6.98 7.37 -10.97
CA THR A 294 -6.53 8.72 -11.32
C THR A 294 -6.76 9.70 -10.17
N TRP A 295 -7.98 9.78 -9.65
CA TRP A 295 -8.33 10.67 -8.54
C TRP A 295 -7.74 10.21 -7.21
N GLN A 296 -7.66 8.91 -6.97
CA GLN A 296 -6.93 8.39 -5.81
C GLN A 296 -5.45 8.82 -5.83
N THR A 297 -4.80 8.79 -7.00
CA THR A 297 -3.41 9.26 -7.17
C THR A 297 -3.28 10.74 -6.86
N SER A 298 -4.19 11.58 -7.37
CA SER A 298 -4.18 13.02 -7.09
C SER A 298 -4.37 13.33 -5.60
N PHE A 299 -5.42 12.80 -4.98
CA PHE A 299 -5.75 13.14 -3.60
C PHE A 299 -4.80 12.51 -2.58
N ASN A 300 -4.14 11.41 -2.90
CA ASN A 300 -3.07 10.85 -2.07
C ASN A 300 -1.89 11.83 -1.91
N CYS A 301 -1.68 12.75 -2.87
CA CYS A 301 -0.65 13.79 -2.73
C CYS A 301 -0.89 14.68 -1.51
N PHE A 302 -2.13 14.86 -1.04
CA PHE A 302 -2.44 15.75 0.07
C PHE A 302 -1.87 15.22 1.39
N GLY A 303 -2.06 13.93 1.67
CA GLY A 303 -1.49 13.30 2.86
C GLY A 303 0.04 13.30 2.82
N ALA A 304 0.61 12.92 1.66
CA ALA A 304 2.06 12.89 1.46
C ALA A 304 2.71 14.27 1.60
N LEU A 305 2.13 15.30 0.97
CA LEU A 305 2.63 16.67 1.03
C LEU A 305 2.40 17.29 2.42
N SER A 306 1.25 17.04 3.07
CA SER A 306 1.02 17.52 4.45
C SER A 306 2.08 17.01 5.42
N ALA A 307 2.57 15.78 5.24
CA ALA A 307 3.66 15.23 6.05
C ALA A 307 5.06 15.74 5.65
N ALA A 308 5.24 16.20 4.41
CA ALA A 308 6.55 16.61 3.88
C ALA A 308 6.81 18.12 3.97
N VAL A 309 5.77 18.96 3.90
CA VAL A 309 5.90 20.42 3.96
C VAL A 309 6.58 20.90 5.25
N PRO A 310 6.28 20.37 6.45
CA PRO A 310 6.97 20.78 7.67
C PRO A 310 8.49 20.49 7.65
N ILE A 311 8.94 19.54 6.83
CA ILE A 311 10.34 19.07 6.80
C ILE A 311 11.12 19.76 5.68
N PHE A 312 10.54 19.87 4.49
CA PHE A 312 11.23 20.37 3.30
C PHE A 312 10.78 21.78 2.88
N GLY A 313 9.70 22.30 3.46
CA GLY A 313 9.01 23.48 2.96
C GLY A 313 8.11 23.16 1.75
N LEU A 314 7.18 24.07 1.45
CA LEU A 314 6.15 23.86 0.43
C LEU A 314 6.76 23.55 -0.94
N HIS A 315 7.69 24.39 -1.40
CA HIS A 315 8.31 24.27 -2.72
C HIS A 315 9.02 22.92 -2.91
N TRP A 316 9.94 22.58 -2.01
CA TRP A 316 10.72 21.34 -2.14
C TRP A 316 9.88 20.08 -1.93
N ALA A 317 8.89 20.08 -1.03
CA ALA A 317 8.00 18.94 -0.86
C ALA A 317 7.28 18.57 -2.17
N ILE A 318 6.86 19.58 -2.94
CA ILE A 318 6.20 19.40 -4.26
C ILE A 318 7.19 18.83 -5.28
N VAL A 319 8.39 19.42 -5.36
CA VAL A 319 9.44 18.97 -6.30
C VAL A 319 9.77 17.51 -6.03
N ILE A 320 10.06 17.14 -4.78
CA ILE A 320 10.35 15.76 -4.37
C ILE A 320 9.19 14.84 -4.76
N ARG A 321 7.95 15.24 -4.46
CA ARG A 321 6.76 14.43 -4.78
C ARG A 321 6.62 14.12 -6.26
N ILE A 322 6.82 15.13 -7.11
CA ILE A 322 6.70 14.99 -8.56
C ILE A 322 7.86 14.17 -9.11
N VAL A 323 9.09 14.50 -8.72
CA VAL A 323 10.32 13.85 -9.19
C VAL A 323 10.31 12.37 -8.83
N ASP A 324 10.06 12.00 -7.57
CA ASP A 324 10.02 10.60 -7.13
C ASP A 324 8.97 9.78 -7.88
N ASN A 325 7.80 10.36 -8.14
CA ASN A 325 6.76 9.67 -8.90
C ASN A 325 7.13 9.50 -10.38
N ILE A 326 7.80 10.49 -10.98
CA ILE A 326 8.33 10.37 -12.34
C ILE A 326 9.40 9.28 -12.40
N ILE A 327 10.35 9.30 -11.46
CA ILE A 327 11.41 8.28 -11.34
C ILE A 327 10.77 6.89 -11.25
N GLY A 328 9.82 6.67 -10.33
CA GLY A 328 9.16 5.38 -10.15
C GLY A 328 8.41 4.88 -11.39
N VAL A 329 7.77 5.78 -12.15
CA VAL A 329 7.05 5.42 -13.39
C VAL A 329 8.01 5.14 -14.54
N VAL A 330 9.02 5.98 -14.74
CA VAL A 330 10.02 5.83 -15.82
C VAL A 330 10.83 4.56 -15.59
N TYR A 331 11.34 4.38 -14.36
CA TYR A 331 11.98 3.15 -13.93
C TYR A 331 11.06 1.95 -14.15
N GLY A 332 9.80 2.02 -13.72
CA GLY A 332 8.83 0.93 -13.89
C GLY A 332 8.62 0.50 -15.34
N LYS A 333 8.57 1.45 -16.29
CA LYS A 333 8.49 1.14 -17.73
C LYS A 333 9.73 0.37 -18.22
N VAL A 334 10.91 0.88 -17.90
CA VAL A 334 12.19 0.32 -18.35
C VAL A 334 12.40 -1.05 -17.73
N TYR A 335 12.24 -1.15 -16.41
CA TYR A 335 12.32 -2.38 -15.64
C TYR A 335 11.35 -3.44 -16.16
N ASN A 336 10.08 -3.09 -16.42
CA ASN A 336 9.11 -4.04 -16.96
C ASN A 336 9.61 -4.70 -18.26
N LYS A 337 10.12 -3.88 -19.18
CA LYS A 337 10.62 -4.35 -20.49
C LYS A 337 11.87 -5.21 -20.35
N ILE A 338 12.77 -4.86 -19.44
CA ILE A 338 13.98 -5.65 -19.18
C ILE A 338 13.60 -7.00 -18.56
N PHE A 339 12.76 -6.98 -17.52
CA PHE A 339 12.33 -8.20 -16.83
C PHE A 339 11.61 -9.16 -17.80
N ASP A 340 10.66 -8.67 -18.60
CA ASP A 340 9.92 -9.51 -19.55
C ASP A 340 10.86 -10.14 -20.58
N LYS A 341 11.86 -9.40 -21.09
CA LYS A 341 12.88 -9.95 -22.00
C LYS A 341 13.76 -11.01 -21.34
N VAL A 342 14.13 -10.83 -20.08
CA VAL A 342 14.94 -11.80 -19.35
C VAL A 342 14.11 -13.05 -19.06
N ASP A 343 12.85 -12.88 -18.66
CA ASP A 343 11.91 -13.99 -18.43
C ASP A 343 11.70 -14.84 -19.68
N GLU A 344 11.49 -14.19 -20.84
CA GLU A 344 11.37 -14.86 -22.14
C GLU A 344 12.64 -15.65 -22.52
N LYS A 345 13.83 -15.13 -22.22
CA LYS A 345 15.08 -15.86 -22.49
C LYS A 345 15.30 -17.04 -21.56
N VAL A 346 15.06 -16.86 -20.27
CA VAL A 346 15.34 -17.89 -19.25
C VAL A 346 14.31 -19.02 -19.31
N PHE A 347 13.05 -18.71 -19.59
CA PHE A 347 11.95 -19.69 -19.53
C PHE A 347 11.25 -19.93 -20.86
N GLY A 348 11.45 -19.09 -21.89
CA GLY A 348 10.83 -19.27 -23.20
C GLY A 348 11.47 -20.36 -24.06
N GLU A 349 12.78 -20.62 -23.89
CA GLU A 349 13.50 -21.67 -24.63
C GLU A 349 12.97 -23.10 -24.34
N ASN A 350 12.38 -23.32 -23.17
CA ASN A 350 11.75 -24.60 -22.80
C ASN A 350 10.45 -24.91 -23.57
N THR A 351 9.93 -23.97 -24.35
CA THR A 351 8.69 -24.17 -25.14
C THR A 351 8.99 -24.64 -26.57
N ILE A 352 10.22 -24.43 -27.07
CA ILE A 352 10.59 -24.74 -28.46
C ILE A 352 11.16 -26.16 -28.59
N MET A 353 11.72 -26.73 -27.51
CA MET A 353 12.24 -28.12 -27.50
C MET A 353 11.18 -29.20 -27.26
N GLY A 354 9.89 -28.85 -27.14
CA GLY A 354 8.78 -29.79 -26.95
C GLY A 354 7.96 -30.08 -28.22
N VAL A 355 8.39 -29.58 -29.38
CA VAL A 355 7.71 -29.75 -30.69
C VAL A 355 8.68 -30.33 -31.74
N GLY A 356 9.61 -31.18 -31.31
CA GLY A 356 10.53 -31.92 -32.17
C GLY A 356 10.17 -33.40 -32.23
#